data_AF-A0AB74LSQ9-F1
#
_entry.id   AF-A0AB74LSQ9-F1
#
_cell.length_a   1.000
_cell.length_b   1.000
_cell.length_c   1.000
_cell.angle_alpha   90.00
_cell.angle_beta   90.00
_cell.angle_gamma   90.00
#
_symmetry.space_group_name_H-M   'P 1'
#
loop_
_entity.id
_entity.type
_entity.pdbx_description
1 polymer ?
#
loop_
_entity_poly.entity_id
_entity_poly.type
_entity_poly.pdbx_seq_one_letter_code
_entity_poly.pdbx_strand_id
1 'polypeptide(L)'
;MTDVPYDPDLETAHGVADWPYGRSAIALARPDALPDGRPWPRLRVLTVASGDAPRLADSIASVARQDYPECRHDVVPPGLTSPAAIIADDGVDFVLVLRAGDLLAPGALAALVLDAVLSGADAVAGLRVLFDDAVTGLDLPSSAGDDAAPDAVFTGGEVLWRRAALGMLGSFDPVDAEWTARAWSAAVRTEAGVTRIGRPVLLQRERTIHATDSSPSASSPPPSAGEGGPRVS
;
A
#
# COMPACT_ATOMS: atom_id res chain seq x y z
N MET A 1 -30.83 37.66 8.64
CA MET A 1 -29.62 37.11 8.00
C MET A 1 -28.75 36.67 9.16
N THR A 2 -28.95 35.42 9.58
CA THR A 2 -28.38 34.90 10.82
C THR A 2 -27.03 34.31 10.50
N ASP A 3 -25.98 34.91 11.06
CA ASP A 3 -24.61 34.42 10.96
C ASP A 3 -24.54 33.04 11.59
N VAL A 4 -24.20 32.04 10.79
CA VAL A 4 -23.91 30.69 11.28
C VAL A 4 -22.46 30.73 11.77
N PRO A 5 -22.17 30.43 13.05
CA PRO A 5 -20.80 30.44 13.54
C PRO A 5 -19.96 29.43 12.76
N TYR A 6 -18.86 29.89 12.20
CA TYR A 6 -17.82 29.06 11.59
C TYR A 6 -17.22 28.17 12.68
N ASP A 7 -17.47 26.87 12.57
CA ASP A 7 -16.89 25.83 13.41
C ASP A 7 -15.65 25.27 12.71
N PRO A 8 -14.43 25.57 13.20
CA PRO A 8 -13.19 25.08 12.58
C PRO A 8 -13.05 23.55 12.64
N ASP A 9 -13.81 22.86 13.49
CA ASP A 9 -13.76 21.40 13.62
C ASP A 9 -14.51 20.66 12.51
N LEU A 10 -15.28 21.37 11.66
CA LEU A 10 -15.95 20.79 10.49
C LEU A 10 -15.05 20.73 9.25
N GLU A 11 -13.84 21.30 9.30
CA GLU A 11 -13.01 21.54 8.11
C GLU A 11 -11.94 20.47 7.81
N THR A 12 -11.96 19.31 8.48
CA THR A 12 -10.99 18.22 8.19
C THR A 12 -11.63 16.83 8.10
N ALA A 13 -12.90 16.75 7.74
CA ALA A 13 -13.61 15.47 7.56
C ALA A 13 -13.29 14.80 6.21
N HIS A 14 -12.02 14.58 5.89
CA HIS A 14 -11.68 13.55 4.90
C HIS A 14 -11.94 12.20 5.57
N GLY A 15 -12.75 11.32 4.98
CA GLY A 15 -13.15 10.01 5.57
C GLY A 15 -12.02 9.03 5.93
N VAL A 16 -10.76 9.48 5.85
CA VAL A 16 -9.52 8.85 6.30
C VAL A 16 -9.19 9.18 7.76
N ALA A 17 -9.53 10.39 8.25
CA ALA A 17 -9.00 10.93 9.51
C ALA A 17 -9.28 10.06 10.75
N ASP A 18 -10.46 9.46 10.81
CA ASP A 18 -10.83 8.58 11.92
C ASP A 18 -10.66 7.09 11.60
N TRP A 19 -10.45 6.70 10.34
CA TRP A 19 -10.31 5.29 9.98
C TRP A 19 -8.95 4.75 10.48
N PRO A 20 -8.89 3.54 11.08
CA PRO A 20 -9.94 2.53 11.22
C PRO A 20 -10.69 2.54 12.56
N TYR A 21 -10.59 3.58 13.39
CA TYR A 21 -11.20 3.58 14.73
C TYR A 21 -12.56 4.30 14.81
N GLY A 22 -12.82 5.19 13.86
CA GLY A 22 -14.02 5.99 13.75
C GLY A 22 -15.28 5.19 13.49
N ARG A 23 -16.43 5.87 13.59
CA ARG A 23 -17.70 5.31 13.13
C ARG A 23 -17.61 5.16 11.62
N SER A 24 -17.81 3.93 11.12
CA SER A 24 -17.85 3.71 9.69
C SER A 24 -18.99 4.55 9.13
N ALA A 25 -18.69 5.49 8.23
CA ALA A 25 -19.69 5.96 7.29
C ALA A 25 -20.23 4.71 6.59
N ILE A 26 -21.56 4.61 6.51
CA ILE A 26 -22.33 3.42 6.12
C ILE A 26 -21.58 2.61 5.04
N ALA A 27 -20.89 1.55 5.45
CA ALA A 27 -20.35 0.60 4.50
C ALA A 27 -21.57 -0.08 3.89
N LEU A 28 -21.75 0.03 2.57
CA LEU A 28 -22.77 -0.74 1.88
C LEU A 28 -22.59 -2.20 2.27
N ALA A 29 -23.59 -2.76 2.95
CA ALA A 29 -23.55 -4.12 3.43
C ALA A 29 -23.26 -5.04 2.23
N ARG A 30 -22.17 -5.79 2.33
CA ARG A 30 -21.76 -6.71 1.29
C ARG A 30 -22.84 -7.81 1.15
N PRO A 31 -23.22 -8.21 -0.08
CA PRO A 31 -24.10 -9.35 -0.28
C PRO A 31 -23.56 -10.64 0.34
N ASP A 32 -24.45 -11.55 0.72
CA ASP A 32 -24.08 -12.84 1.34
C ASP A 32 -23.27 -13.75 0.42
N ALA A 33 -23.44 -13.60 -0.90
CA ALA A 33 -22.79 -14.39 -1.94
C ALA A 33 -22.38 -13.51 -3.13
N LEU A 34 -21.58 -14.08 -4.03
CA LEU A 34 -21.27 -13.48 -5.32
C LEU A 34 -22.54 -13.36 -6.20
N PRO A 35 -22.55 -12.51 -7.25
CA PRO A 35 -23.70 -12.35 -8.13
C PRO A 35 -24.21 -13.64 -8.80
N ASP A 36 -23.34 -14.65 -8.91
CA ASP A 36 -23.66 -15.98 -9.47
C ASP A 36 -24.06 -17.01 -8.40
N GLY A 37 -24.21 -16.59 -7.15
CA GLY A 37 -24.61 -17.44 -6.01
C GLY A 37 -23.48 -18.26 -5.39
N ARG A 38 -22.25 -18.18 -5.90
CA ARG A 38 -21.09 -18.83 -5.27
C ARG A 38 -20.71 -18.14 -3.96
N PRO A 39 -20.10 -18.87 -3.00
CA PRO A 39 -19.54 -18.24 -1.82
C PRO A 39 -18.42 -17.26 -2.20
N TRP A 40 -18.17 -16.30 -1.31
CA TRP A 40 -17.02 -15.40 -1.48
C TRP A 40 -15.70 -16.21 -1.44
N PRO A 41 -14.73 -15.88 -2.31
CA PRO A 41 -13.43 -16.54 -2.33
C PRO A 41 -12.65 -16.36 -1.02
N ARG A 42 -11.77 -17.30 -0.71
CA ARG A 42 -10.90 -17.23 0.46
C ARG A 42 -9.72 -16.32 0.19
N LEU A 43 -9.54 -15.35 1.07
CA LEU A 43 -8.50 -14.34 0.96
C LEU A 43 -7.52 -14.47 2.11
N ARG A 44 -6.24 -14.30 1.79
CA ARG A 44 -5.18 -14.14 2.78
C ARG A 44 -4.56 -12.76 2.69
N VAL A 45 -4.67 -11.99 3.77
CA VAL A 45 -3.92 -10.74 3.94
C VAL A 45 -2.66 -11.04 4.75
N LEU A 46 -1.51 -10.62 4.24
CA LEU A 46 -0.23 -10.77 4.89
C LEU A 46 0.28 -9.39 5.28
N THR A 47 0.37 -9.10 6.57
CA THR A 47 1.07 -7.90 7.02
C THR A 47 2.50 -8.24 7.36
N VAL A 48 3.45 -7.76 6.56
CA VAL A 48 4.87 -8.00 6.84
C VAL A 48 5.39 -6.96 7.82
N ALA A 49 5.76 -7.41 9.02
CA ALA A 49 6.15 -6.55 10.13
C ALA A 49 6.96 -7.31 11.18
N SER A 50 7.97 -6.66 11.76
CA SER A 50 8.42 -7.04 13.10
C SER A 50 7.34 -6.65 14.13
N GLY A 51 7.28 -7.33 15.28
CA GLY A 51 6.22 -7.09 16.28
C GLY A 51 6.19 -5.68 16.87
N ASP A 52 7.29 -4.95 16.76
CA ASP A 52 7.47 -3.56 17.20
C ASP A 52 7.31 -2.55 16.05
N ALA A 53 6.90 -3.00 14.86
CA ALA A 53 6.76 -2.13 13.70
C ALA A 53 5.78 -0.98 14.02
N PRO A 54 6.18 0.28 13.78
CA PRO A 54 5.33 1.43 14.02
C PRO A 54 3.97 1.27 13.34
N ARG A 55 2.90 1.62 14.04
CA ARG A 55 1.52 1.63 13.51
C ARG A 55 1.00 0.27 13.02
N LEU A 56 1.64 -0.85 13.36
CA LEU A 56 1.13 -2.19 13.03
C LEU A 56 -0.31 -2.43 13.53
N ALA A 57 -0.64 -1.89 14.70
CA ALA A 57 -2.00 -1.96 15.25
C ALA A 57 -3.04 -1.30 14.33
N ASP A 58 -2.69 -0.21 13.66
CA ASP A 58 -3.58 0.49 12.73
C ASP A 58 -3.82 -0.37 11.48
N SER A 59 -2.77 -1.01 10.94
CA SER A 59 -2.90 -1.97 9.83
C SER A 59 -3.82 -3.13 10.20
N ILE A 60 -3.61 -3.75 11.38
CA ILE A 60 -4.46 -4.85 11.89
C ILE A 60 -5.92 -4.40 12.02
N ALA A 61 -6.15 -3.24 12.63
CA ALA A 61 -7.49 -2.70 12.79
C ALA A 61 -8.17 -2.43 11.43
N SER A 62 -7.42 -1.93 10.43
CA SER A 62 -7.96 -1.67 9.10
C SER A 62 -8.37 -2.94 8.35
N VAL A 63 -7.64 -4.05 8.54
CA VAL A 63 -7.96 -5.37 7.96
C VAL A 63 -9.17 -5.98 8.65
N ALA A 64 -9.21 -5.94 9.99
CA ALA A 64 -10.34 -6.45 10.76
C ALA A 64 -11.67 -5.77 10.39
N ARG A 65 -11.62 -4.48 10.05
CA ARG A 65 -12.81 -3.69 9.67
C ARG A 65 -13.21 -3.81 8.20
N GLN A 66 -12.61 -4.73 7.45
CA GLN A 66 -13.07 -5.04 6.10
C GLN A 66 -14.35 -5.87 6.09
N ASP A 67 -14.74 -6.46 7.24
CA ASP A 67 -15.92 -7.32 7.41
C ASP A 67 -16.00 -8.42 6.34
N TYR A 68 -14.84 -8.96 5.96
CA TYR A 68 -14.70 -10.01 4.97
C TYR A 68 -14.52 -11.36 5.70
N PRO A 69 -15.56 -12.22 5.78
CA PRO A 69 -15.56 -13.42 6.62
C PRO A 69 -14.57 -14.49 6.18
N GLU A 70 -14.31 -14.61 4.89
CA GLU A 70 -13.36 -15.59 4.34
C GLU A 70 -11.92 -15.03 4.30
N CYS A 71 -11.65 -13.95 5.06
CA CYS A 71 -10.34 -13.32 5.14
C CYS A 71 -9.58 -13.89 6.34
N ARG A 72 -8.45 -14.52 6.05
CA ARG A 72 -7.42 -14.80 7.05
C ARG A 72 -6.38 -13.69 7.03
N HIS A 73 -6.11 -13.09 8.18
CA HIS A 73 -5.04 -12.11 8.34
C HIS A 73 -3.87 -12.72 9.12
N ASP A 74 -2.68 -12.73 8.54
CA ASP A 74 -1.46 -13.12 9.25
C ASP A 74 -0.48 -11.93 9.31
N VAL A 75 0.06 -11.68 10.50
CA VAL A 75 1.21 -10.79 10.69
C VAL A 75 2.47 -11.65 10.67
N VAL A 76 3.36 -11.39 9.73
CA VAL A 76 4.54 -12.23 9.52
C VAL A 76 5.83 -11.41 9.61
N PRO A 77 6.82 -11.85 10.39
CA PRO A 77 8.13 -11.20 10.40
C PRO A 77 8.80 -11.26 9.03
N PRO A 78 9.59 -10.22 8.67
CA PRO A 78 10.42 -10.26 7.47
C PRO A 78 11.31 -11.51 7.46
N GLY A 79 11.38 -12.21 6.33
CA GLY A 79 12.21 -13.41 6.16
C GLY A 79 11.68 -14.70 6.80
N LEU A 80 10.55 -14.66 7.54
CA LEU A 80 9.93 -15.86 8.13
C LEU A 80 8.71 -16.37 7.37
N THR A 81 8.20 -15.61 6.40
CA THR A 81 7.17 -16.10 5.49
C THR A 81 7.80 -17.11 4.53
N SER A 82 7.22 -18.31 4.42
CA SER A 82 7.54 -19.22 3.30
C SER A 82 6.60 -18.90 2.13
N PRO A 83 7.10 -18.27 1.05
CA PRO A 83 6.26 -17.96 -0.10
C PRO A 83 5.68 -19.22 -0.76
N ALA A 84 6.47 -20.30 -0.76
CA ALA A 84 6.06 -21.61 -1.26
C ALA A 84 4.86 -22.17 -0.49
N ALA A 85 4.81 -22.00 0.83
CA ALA A 85 3.67 -22.45 1.64
C ALA A 85 2.38 -21.70 1.29
N ILE A 86 2.46 -20.40 0.99
CA ILE A 86 1.30 -19.60 0.57
C ILE A 86 0.81 -20.02 -0.82
N ILE A 87 1.74 -20.27 -1.75
CA ILE A 87 1.39 -20.72 -3.10
C ILE A 87 0.79 -22.14 -3.06
N ALA A 88 1.30 -23.01 -2.19
CA ALA A 88 0.85 -24.39 -2.04
C ALA A 88 -0.46 -24.55 -1.25
N ASP A 89 -0.91 -23.51 -0.52
CA ASP A 89 -2.15 -23.52 0.25
C ASP A 89 -3.36 -23.43 -0.69
N ASP A 90 -3.93 -24.58 -1.02
CA ASP A 90 -5.16 -24.73 -1.81
C ASP A 90 -6.41 -24.20 -1.10
N GLY A 91 -6.30 -23.87 0.19
CA GLY A 91 -7.33 -23.16 0.96
C GLY A 91 -7.37 -21.65 0.70
N VAL A 92 -6.50 -21.09 -0.14
CA VAL A 92 -6.43 -19.65 -0.43
C VAL A 92 -6.69 -19.40 -1.92
N ASP A 93 -7.61 -18.50 -2.25
CA ASP A 93 -7.85 -18.10 -3.64
C ASP A 93 -7.05 -16.85 -4.02
N PHE A 94 -6.97 -15.90 -3.08
CA PHE A 94 -6.34 -14.61 -3.29
C PHE A 94 -5.38 -14.23 -2.15
N VAL A 95 -4.37 -13.44 -2.48
CA VAL A 95 -3.36 -12.94 -1.54
C VAL A 95 -3.22 -11.43 -1.71
N LEU A 96 -3.20 -10.70 -0.60
CA LEU A 96 -2.82 -9.29 -0.55
C LEU A 96 -1.71 -9.10 0.47
N VAL A 97 -0.69 -8.32 0.12
CA VAL A 97 0.45 -8.04 1.00
C VAL A 97 0.39 -6.58 1.46
N LEU A 98 0.19 -6.37 2.76
CA LEU A 98 0.09 -5.05 3.38
C LEU A 98 1.37 -4.75 4.15
N ARG A 99 1.94 -3.55 4.01
CA ARG A 99 3.06 -3.13 4.86
C ARG A 99 2.55 -2.64 6.20
N ALA A 100 3.33 -2.84 7.25
CA ALA A 100 3.05 -2.23 8.54
C ALA A 100 2.94 -0.70 8.41
N GLY A 101 1.86 -0.14 8.98
CA GLY A 101 1.55 1.29 8.95
C GLY A 101 0.70 1.74 7.76
N ASP A 102 0.60 0.94 6.70
CA ASP A 102 -0.40 1.16 5.64
C ASP A 102 -1.75 0.59 6.07
N LEU A 103 -2.84 1.19 5.59
CA LEU A 103 -4.21 0.80 5.93
C LEU A 103 -4.97 0.37 4.68
N LEU A 104 -5.85 -0.62 4.82
CA LEU A 104 -6.85 -0.87 3.79
C LEU A 104 -7.97 0.16 3.88
N ALA A 105 -8.40 0.69 2.74
CA ALA A 105 -9.58 1.55 2.67
C ALA A 105 -10.86 0.75 3.00
N PRO A 106 -11.95 1.42 3.45
CA PRO A 106 -13.21 0.74 3.72
C PRO A 106 -13.75 -0.06 2.51
N GLY A 107 -14.00 -1.35 2.72
CA GLY A 107 -14.53 -2.25 1.68
C GLY A 107 -13.56 -2.58 0.56
N ALA A 108 -12.25 -2.34 0.73
CA ALA A 108 -11.22 -2.64 -0.25
C ALA A 108 -11.23 -4.12 -0.65
N LEU A 109 -11.28 -5.04 0.33
CA LEU A 109 -11.20 -6.48 0.05
C LEU A 109 -12.39 -6.98 -0.77
N ALA A 110 -13.61 -6.57 -0.41
CA ALA A 110 -14.81 -6.96 -1.14
C ALA A 110 -14.77 -6.45 -2.59
N ALA A 111 -14.30 -5.22 -2.81
CA ALA A 111 -14.25 -4.65 -4.14
C ALA A 111 -13.17 -5.30 -5.03
N LEU A 112 -11.97 -5.49 -4.49
CA LEU A 112 -10.88 -6.15 -5.20
C LEU A 112 -11.25 -7.58 -5.58
N VAL A 113 -11.81 -8.35 -4.64
CA VAL A 113 -12.19 -9.74 -4.90
C VAL A 113 -13.36 -9.83 -5.89
N LEU A 114 -14.37 -8.97 -5.77
CA LEU A 114 -15.48 -8.96 -6.71
C LEU A 114 -14.98 -8.72 -8.15
N ASP A 115 -14.10 -7.74 -8.35
CA ASP A 115 -13.53 -7.46 -9.67
C ASP A 115 -12.68 -8.63 -10.17
N ALA A 116 -11.86 -9.24 -9.32
CA ALA A 116 -11.03 -10.40 -9.68
C ALA A 116 -11.87 -11.60 -10.13
N VAL A 117 -13.00 -11.83 -9.47
CA VAL A 117 -13.94 -12.91 -9.82
C VAL A 117 -14.64 -12.64 -11.14
N LEU A 118 -15.11 -11.40 -11.36
CA LEU A 118 -15.86 -11.04 -12.56
C LEU A 118 -14.98 -10.93 -13.80
N SER A 119 -13.78 -10.39 -13.66
CA SER A 119 -12.82 -10.22 -14.75
C SER A 119 -12.05 -11.49 -15.08
N GLY A 120 -11.85 -12.35 -14.07
CA GLY A 120 -10.93 -13.46 -14.20
C GLY A 120 -9.47 -13.04 -14.19
N ALA A 121 -9.11 -11.82 -13.77
CA ALA A 121 -7.74 -11.32 -13.76
C ALA A 121 -6.81 -12.05 -12.79
N ASP A 122 -5.52 -12.08 -13.12
CA ASP A 122 -4.47 -12.62 -12.25
C ASP A 122 -4.05 -11.63 -11.16
N ALA A 123 -4.24 -10.33 -11.39
CA ALA A 123 -4.10 -9.29 -10.38
C ALA A 123 -5.10 -8.16 -10.57
N VAL A 124 -5.56 -7.58 -9.46
CA VAL A 124 -6.44 -6.41 -9.44
C VAL A 124 -5.80 -5.33 -8.60
N ALA A 125 -5.69 -4.12 -9.14
CA ALA A 125 -5.24 -2.96 -8.38
C ALA A 125 -6.37 -1.97 -8.12
N GLY A 126 -6.33 -1.29 -6.98
CA GLY A 126 -7.17 -0.11 -6.72
C GLY A 126 -6.35 1.17 -6.57
N LEU A 127 -7.04 2.25 -6.24
CA LEU A 127 -6.40 3.54 -5.95
C LEU A 127 -5.69 3.50 -4.59
N ARG A 128 -4.53 4.14 -4.53
CA ARG A 128 -3.86 4.46 -3.27
C ARG A 128 -4.07 5.94 -2.96
N VAL A 129 -4.41 6.21 -1.70
CA VAL A 129 -4.54 7.56 -1.14
C VAL A 129 -3.32 7.82 -0.28
N LEU A 130 -2.58 8.89 -0.57
CA LEU A 130 -1.51 9.39 0.27
C LEU A 130 -2.10 10.41 1.25
N PHE A 131 -1.75 10.29 2.54
CA PHE A 131 -2.26 11.19 3.56
C PHE A 131 -1.26 11.43 4.70
N ASP A 132 -1.45 12.55 5.39
CA ASP A 132 -0.86 12.78 6.71
C ASP A 132 -1.94 13.26 7.68
N ASP A 133 -2.02 14.57 7.93
CA ASP A 133 -3.16 15.22 8.59
C ASP A 133 -4.34 15.46 7.63
N ALA A 134 -4.05 15.52 6.33
CA ALA A 134 -5.03 15.61 5.24
C ALA A 134 -4.64 14.68 4.08
N VAL A 135 -5.55 14.50 3.12
CA VAL A 135 -5.23 13.79 1.87
C VAL A 135 -4.28 14.65 1.04
N THR A 136 -3.11 14.11 0.75
CA THR A 136 -2.06 14.80 -0.01
C THR A 136 -2.00 14.33 -1.45
N GLY A 137 -2.45 13.11 -1.73
CA GLY A 137 -2.38 12.52 -3.06
C GLY A 137 -3.33 11.36 -3.30
N LEU A 138 -3.54 11.08 -4.57
CA LEU A 138 -4.29 9.92 -5.06
C LEU A 138 -3.57 9.40 -6.31
N ASP A 139 -3.18 8.14 -6.30
CA ASP A 139 -2.56 7.51 -7.47
C ASP A 139 -3.11 6.11 -7.75
N LEU A 140 -2.89 5.68 -8.99
CA LEU A 140 -3.01 4.29 -9.40
C LEU A 140 -1.60 3.73 -9.52
N PRO A 141 -1.42 2.42 -9.31
CA PRO A 141 -0.20 1.79 -9.74
C PRO A 141 -0.08 1.91 -11.26
N SER A 142 0.76 2.87 -11.67
CA SER A 142 1.24 2.97 -13.03
C SER A 142 2.09 1.73 -13.30
N SER A 143 1.96 1.17 -14.50
CA SER A 143 3.05 0.37 -15.08
C SER A 143 4.36 1.10 -14.80
N ALA A 144 5.35 0.42 -14.22
CA ALA A 144 6.66 0.99 -13.87
C ALA A 144 7.32 1.71 -15.07
N GLY A 145 6.96 2.99 -15.28
CA GLY A 145 7.29 3.79 -16.45
C GLY A 145 6.85 5.25 -16.27
N ASP A 146 7.77 6.14 -16.65
CA ASP A 146 7.88 7.62 -16.73
C ASP A 146 6.84 8.59 -16.11
N ASP A 147 5.57 8.20 -15.89
CA ASP A 147 4.52 9.07 -15.33
C ASP A 147 4.24 8.82 -13.83
N ALA A 148 4.97 7.90 -13.18
CA ALA A 148 4.93 7.80 -11.73
C ALA A 148 5.56 9.05 -11.11
N ALA A 149 4.90 9.67 -10.13
CA ALA A 149 5.56 10.69 -9.32
C ALA A 149 6.88 10.09 -8.78
N PRO A 150 8.01 10.82 -8.83
CA PRO A 150 9.35 10.27 -8.62
C PRO A 150 9.56 9.55 -7.28
N ASP A 151 8.67 9.79 -6.30
CA ASP A 151 8.70 9.19 -4.96
C ASP A 151 7.57 8.16 -4.70
N ALA A 152 6.66 7.94 -5.66
CA ALA A 152 5.51 7.06 -5.52
C ALA A 152 5.88 5.59 -5.76
N VAL A 153 6.70 5.02 -4.87
CA VAL A 153 7.12 3.61 -4.94
C VAL A 153 5.90 2.69 -4.95
N PHE A 154 5.77 1.85 -5.97
CA PHE A 154 4.75 0.81 -6.06
C PHE A 154 4.95 -0.18 -4.89
N THR A 155 4.02 -0.18 -3.94
CA THR A 155 4.23 -0.90 -2.67
C THR A 155 3.68 -2.30 -2.64
N GLY A 156 2.68 -2.57 -3.49
CA GLY A 156 1.98 -3.85 -3.58
C GLY A 156 0.78 -3.97 -2.65
N GLY A 157 0.62 -3.08 -1.66
CA GLY A 157 -0.55 -3.04 -0.77
C GLY A 157 -1.85 -2.69 -1.47
N GLU A 158 -1.75 -2.06 -2.64
CA GLU A 158 -2.83 -1.68 -3.52
C GLU A 158 -3.26 -2.80 -4.48
N VAL A 159 -2.61 -3.98 -4.43
CA VAL A 159 -2.80 -5.10 -5.37
C VAL A 159 -3.29 -6.37 -4.68
N LEU A 160 -4.35 -6.94 -5.23
CA LEU A 160 -4.82 -8.29 -4.95
C LEU A 160 -4.28 -9.26 -6.00
N TRP A 161 -3.65 -10.35 -5.57
CA TRP A 161 -3.10 -11.39 -6.45
C TRP A 161 -3.95 -12.65 -6.40
N ARG A 162 -4.23 -13.25 -7.55
CA ARG A 162 -4.71 -14.64 -7.59
C ARG A 162 -3.58 -15.57 -7.18
N ARG A 163 -3.83 -16.47 -6.22
CA ARG A 163 -2.80 -17.42 -5.74
C ARG A 163 -2.20 -18.25 -6.88
N ALA A 164 -3.04 -18.75 -7.78
CA ALA A 164 -2.59 -19.57 -8.92
C ALA A 164 -1.60 -18.82 -9.83
N ALA A 165 -1.72 -17.49 -9.92
CA ALA A 165 -0.80 -16.67 -10.71
C ALA A 165 0.56 -16.51 -10.02
N LEU A 166 0.62 -16.45 -8.69
CA LEU A 166 1.87 -16.24 -7.94
C LEU A 166 2.95 -17.27 -8.28
N GLY A 167 2.59 -18.54 -8.48
CA GLY A 167 3.53 -19.59 -8.88
C GLY A 167 4.10 -19.41 -10.29
N MET A 168 3.39 -18.72 -11.19
CA MET A 168 3.81 -18.45 -12.56
C MET A 168 4.64 -17.16 -12.69
N LEU A 169 4.47 -16.23 -11.75
CA LEU A 169 5.09 -14.89 -11.77
C LEU A 169 6.51 -14.86 -11.17
N GLY A 170 7.06 -16.01 -10.76
CA GLY A 170 8.41 -16.16 -10.22
C GLY A 170 8.44 -16.53 -8.73
N SER A 171 9.59 -16.37 -8.09
CA SER A 171 9.70 -16.58 -6.64
C SER A 171 8.98 -15.46 -5.93
N PHE A 172 7.74 -15.71 -5.49
CA PHE A 172 6.96 -14.78 -4.67
C PHE A 172 7.81 -14.31 -3.49
N ASP A 173 7.93 -12.99 -3.34
CA ASP A 173 8.59 -12.40 -2.18
C ASP A 173 7.73 -11.23 -1.66
N PRO A 174 6.98 -11.43 -0.57
CA PRO A 174 6.10 -10.41 -0.02
C PRO A 174 6.84 -9.24 0.63
N VAL A 175 8.17 -9.30 0.80
CA VAL A 175 8.94 -8.16 1.36
C VAL A 175 9.62 -7.31 0.29
N ASP A 176 9.71 -7.80 -0.93
CA ASP A 176 10.42 -7.14 -2.02
C ASP A 176 9.46 -6.27 -2.87
N ALA A 177 9.66 -4.94 -2.79
CA ALA A 177 8.92 -3.98 -3.62
C ALA A 177 9.20 -4.16 -5.13
N GLU A 178 10.44 -4.51 -5.48
CA GLU A 178 10.84 -4.76 -6.86
C GLU A 178 10.21 -6.06 -7.38
N TRP A 179 10.03 -7.05 -6.51
CA TRP A 179 9.25 -8.24 -6.86
C TRP A 179 7.84 -7.85 -7.29
N THR A 180 7.12 -7.05 -6.50
CA THR A 180 5.75 -6.63 -6.84
C THR A 180 5.71 -5.94 -8.21
N ALA A 181 6.63 -5.01 -8.47
CA ALA A 181 6.71 -4.32 -9.77
C ALA A 181 6.94 -5.31 -10.93
N ARG A 182 7.89 -6.23 -10.78
CA ARG A 182 8.19 -7.27 -11.78
C ARG A 182 7.01 -8.22 -11.99
N ALA A 183 6.36 -8.66 -10.91
CA ALA A 183 5.20 -9.53 -10.92
C ALA A 183 4.02 -8.85 -11.63
N TRP A 184 3.81 -7.56 -11.40
CA TRP A 184 2.77 -6.77 -12.07
C TRP A 184 3.04 -6.69 -13.57
N SER A 185 4.26 -6.33 -13.96
CA SER A 185 4.66 -6.30 -15.37
C SER A 185 4.53 -7.68 -16.04
N ALA A 186 4.81 -8.77 -15.31
CA ALA A 186 4.63 -10.13 -15.81
C ALA A 186 3.14 -10.51 -15.95
N ALA A 187 2.31 -10.18 -14.97
CA ALA A 187 0.88 -10.46 -14.98
C ALA A 187 0.16 -9.75 -16.15
N VAL A 188 0.56 -8.52 -16.48
CA VAL A 188 0.05 -7.78 -17.66
C VAL A 188 0.22 -8.56 -18.97
N ARG A 189 1.24 -9.43 -19.07
CA ARG A 189 1.53 -10.23 -20.27
C ARG A 189 0.85 -11.60 -20.28
N THR A 190 0.15 -11.98 -19.21
CA THR A 190 -0.62 -13.23 -19.16
C THR A 190 -1.93 -13.07 -19.92
N GLU A 191 -2.57 -14.18 -20.28
CA GLU A 191 -3.89 -14.17 -20.91
C GLU A 191 -4.98 -13.62 -19.97
N ALA A 192 -4.91 -13.97 -18.68
CA ALA A 192 -5.83 -13.47 -17.66
C ALA A 192 -5.59 -11.98 -17.33
N GLY A 193 -4.35 -11.50 -17.51
CA GLY A 193 -4.00 -10.10 -17.41
C GLY A 193 -4.18 -9.49 -16.01
N VAL A 194 -4.31 -8.17 -15.99
CA VAL A 194 -4.57 -7.39 -14.76
C VAL A 194 -5.74 -6.43 -14.97
N THR A 195 -6.45 -6.10 -13.90
CA THR A 195 -7.50 -5.08 -13.91
C THR A 195 -7.22 -3.98 -12.89
N ARG A 196 -7.96 -2.88 -13.04
CA ARG A 196 -7.89 -1.72 -12.15
C ARG A 196 -9.29 -1.29 -11.76
N ILE A 197 -9.49 -0.99 -10.49
CA ILE A 197 -10.71 -0.41 -9.97
C ILE A 197 -10.49 1.05 -9.59
N GLY A 198 -11.39 1.93 -10.03
CA GLY A 198 -11.30 3.39 -9.80
C GLY A 198 -11.69 3.83 -8.39
N ARG A 199 -11.43 3.02 -7.36
CA ARG A 199 -11.77 3.33 -5.96
C ARG A 199 -10.58 3.14 -5.03
N PRO A 200 -10.52 3.89 -3.92
CA PRO A 200 -9.51 3.68 -2.88
C PRO A 200 -9.53 2.26 -2.33
N VAL A 201 -8.35 1.65 -2.25
CA VAL A 201 -8.12 0.35 -1.60
C VAL A 201 -6.99 0.41 -0.57
N LEU A 202 -6.03 1.31 -0.76
CA LEU A 202 -4.89 1.52 0.12
C LEU A 202 -4.89 2.97 0.60
N LEU A 203 -4.69 3.15 1.90
CA LEU A 203 -4.40 4.44 2.52
C LEU A 203 -2.98 4.34 3.06
N GLN A 204 -2.08 5.13 2.49
CA GLN A 204 -0.67 5.13 2.83
C GLN A 204 -0.32 6.47 3.46
N ARG A 205 0.29 6.43 4.64
CA ARG A 205 0.81 7.64 5.25
C ARG A 205 2.04 8.12 4.50
N GLU A 206 2.11 9.42 4.22
CA GLU A 206 3.35 10.00 3.75
C GLU A 206 4.43 9.76 4.80
N ARG A 207 5.51 9.09 4.39
CA ARG A 207 6.67 8.98 5.26
C ARG A 207 7.35 10.31 5.18
N THR A 208 7.32 11.06 6.28
CA THR A 208 8.27 12.15 6.47
C THR A 208 9.65 11.51 6.37
N ILE A 209 10.32 11.69 5.24
CA ILE A 209 11.75 11.47 5.17
C ILE A 209 12.30 12.56 6.08
N HIS A 210 12.54 12.25 7.35
CA HIS A 210 13.46 13.05 8.12
C HIS A 210 14.77 12.95 7.37
N ALA A 211 15.06 13.99 6.57
CA ALA A 211 16.35 14.21 6.00
C ALA A 211 17.32 14.16 7.19
N THR A 212 17.98 13.01 7.33
CA THR A 212 19.08 12.84 8.25
C THR A 212 20.01 14.01 8.01
N ASP A 213 20.23 14.79 9.06
CA ASP A 213 21.10 15.93 9.19
C ASP A 213 22.29 15.81 8.21
N SER A 214 22.12 16.35 7.01
CA SER A 214 23.25 16.63 6.12
C SER A 214 23.89 17.88 6.69
N SER A 215 24.65 17.66 7.77
CA SER A 215 25.61 18.63 8.27
C SER A 215 26.35 19.19 7.06
N PRO A 216 26.29 20.51 6.80
CA PRO A 216 27.06 21.07 5.70
C PRO A 216 28.53 20.86 6.04
N SER A 217 29.17 19.93 5.32
CA SER A 217 30.62 19.75 5.32
C SER A 217 31.28 21.11 5.21
N ALA A 218 32.06 21.45 6.23
CA ALA A 218 32.82 22.68 6.32
C ALA A 218 33.60 22.90 5.02
N SER A 219 33.24 23.98 4.33
CA SER A 219 33.97 24.48 3.17
C SER A 219 35.42 24.72 3.59
N SER A 220 36.36 24.01 2.97
CA SER A 220 37.78 24.31 3.14
C SER A 220 38.08 25.67 2.49
N PRO A 221 38.73 26.62 3.20
CA PRO A 221 39.08 27.90 2.60
C PRO A 221 40.18 27.71 1.54
N PRO A 222 40.20 28.54 0.48
CA PRO A 222 41.26 28.50 -0.54
C PRO A 222 42.59 28.95 0.05
N PRO A 223 43.74 28.46 -0.47
CA PRO A 223 45.05 28.90 -0.01
C PRO A 223 45.25 30.39 -0.34
N SER A 224 45.47 31.20 0.70
CA SER A 224 45.80 32.62 0.58
C SER A 224 47.17 32.79 -0.07
N ALA A 225 47.22 33.54 -1.17
CA ALA A 225 48.45 34.10 -1.70
C ALA A 225 49.02 35.11 -0.69
N GLY A 226 50.27 34.89 -0.28
CA GLY A 226 51.05 35.82 0.53
C GLY A 226 52.36 36.13 -0.18
N GLU A 227 52.39 37.25 -0.89
CA GLU A 227 53.61 37.94 -1.29
C GLU A 227 54.36 38.47 -0.06
N GLY A 228 55.70 38.47 -0.12
CA GLY A 228 56.53 39.30 0.76
C GLY A 228 57.91 38.72 1.06
N GLY A 229 58.93 39.13 0.31
CA GLY A 229 60.35 39.01 0.73
C GLY A 229 60.65 39.82 2.02
N PRO A 230 61.91 39.89 2.53
CA PRO A 230 63.08 40.28 1.74
C PRO A 230 64.45 39.65 2.10
N ARG A 231 65.38 39.78 1.13
CA ARG A 231 66.86 40.02 1.14
C ARG A 231 67.81 39.58 2.28
N VAL A 232 69.06 39.33 1.81
CA VAL A 232 70.42 39.33 2.43
C VAL A 232 70.75 38.04 3.23
N SER A 233 71.85 37.31 3.01
CA SER A 233 73.23 37.65 2.58
C SER A 233 73.76 36.81 1.42
#